data_AF-A0A261B228-F1
#
_entry.id   AF-A0A261B228-F1
#
_cell.length_a   1.000
_cell.length_b   1.000
_cell.length_c   1.000
_cell.angle_alpha   90.00
_cell.angle_beta   90.00
_cell.angle_gamma   90.00
#
_symmetry.space_group_name_H-M   'P 1'
#
loop_
_entity.id
_entity.type
_entity.pdbx_description
1 polymer ?
#
loop_
_entity_poly.entity_id
_entity_poly.type
_entity_poly.pdbx_seq_one_letter_code
_entity_poly.pdbx_strand_id
1 'polypeptide(L)'
;MTSKQDLARGILWTTFLQDDKLVAALRDDSKIDVFDAENDLEHKKIFNLDDYFIHGCDSKIIATKESAVDFVDVNSLLKTVSTYKPSKSFKVFDSSQFESQSTLLVVTNNENCESKKRVEFVDWRTANVSNLLLDQNTPIGDRVVFTEKPEQFAVTTSGGAVNLYDIRTAKNGQPIYQVQNTGKLRRLTFVNNRMCCITPGDAFKIYTKNECFEFQKEEYRYEFPNREDWCLGFLEGNDKCPLFAIHGNRYNFINFSAVDQIGKTKVPATLRYKALRPNCFSTSSNNKIAVGSSDCELHLQICNFRSDNLHKEYEKIRDKNTKGRGTFRYVQLVESVRTGKKFAMKVLPNTLADLADRHVVEREILI
;
A
#
# COMPACT_ATOMS: atom_id res chain seq x y z
N MET A 1 -9.64 6.85 -14.88
CA MET A 1 -8.58 6.26 -15.75
C MET A 1 -7.86 5.18 -14.97
N THR A 2 -7.52 4.06 -15.62
CA THR A 2 -6.80 2.94 -15.01
C THR A 2 -5.63 2.60 -15.91
N SER A 3 -4.40 2.70 -15.40
CA SER A 3 -3.18 2.35 -16.13
C SER A 3 -2.51 1.18 -15.40
N LYS A 4 -1.88 0.30 -16.17
CA LYS A 4 -1.33 -0.97 -15.70
C LYS A 4 -0.01 -1.23 -16.42
N GLN A 5 1.05 -1.47 -15.65
CA GLN A 5 2.36 -1.81 -16.18
C GLN A 5 2.76 -3.21 -15.72
N ASP A 6 3.12 -4.06 -16.70
CA ASP A 6 3.60 -5.41 -16.46
C ASP A 6 5.13 -5.39 -16.25
N LEU A 7 5.60 -5.81 -15.07
CA LEU A 7 7.00 -5.74 -14.66
C LEU A 7 7.56 -7.14 -14.41
N ALA A 8 8.85 -7.33 -14.76
CA ALA A 8 9.56 -8.60 -14.60
C ALA A 8 9.98 -8.91 -13.15
N ARG A 9 9.69 -8.01 -12.19
CA ARG A 9 10.13 -8.09 -10.79
C ARG A 9 8.99 -7.80 -9.82
N GLY A 10 9.08 -8.41 -8.63
CA GLY A 10 8.27 -8.13 -7.46
C GLY A 10 8.29 -6.64 -7.08
N ILE A 11 7.18 -6.07 -6.60
CA ILE A 11 7.10 -4.73 -6.01
C ILE A 11 6.79 -4.87 -4.52
N LEU A 12 7.76 -4.48 -3.71
CA LEU A 12 7.67 -4.54 -2.26
C LEU A 12 6.95 -3.32 -1.68
N TRP A 13 7.07 -2.17 -2.34
CA TRP A 13 6.52 -0.91 -1.85
C TRP A 13 6.21 0.06 -2.98
N THR A 14 5.26 0.98 -2.77
CA THR A 14 4.96 2.07 -3.72
C THR A 14 4.74 3.37 -2.97
N THR A 15 5.01 4.50 -3.62
CA THR A 15 4.69 5.83 -3.09
C THR A 15 4.51 6.85 -4.22
N PHE A 16 3.61 7.82 -4.03
CA PHE A 16 3.41 8.92 -4.97
C PHE A 16 4.40 10.07 -4.72
N LEU A 17 4.74 10.78 -5.78
CA LEU A 17 5.69 11.89 -5.80
C LEU A 17 5.15 13.01 -6.70
N GLN A 18 5.64 14.23 -6.48
CA GLN A 18 5.42 15.43 -7.30
C GLN A 18 3.95 15.70 -7.59
N ASP A 19 3.15 15.99 -6.56
CA ASP A 19 1.71 16.23 -6.70
C ASP A 19 0.99 15.09 -7.45
N ASP A 20 1.39 13.85 -7.17
CA ASP A 20 0.85 12.62 -7.76
C ASP A 20 1.07 12.43 -9.26
N LYS A 21 2.06 13.12 -9.82
CA LYS A 21 2.50 12.96 -11.23
C LYS A 21 3.43 11.79 -11.42
N LEU A 22 4.18 11.42 -10.38
CA LEU A 22 5.10 10.30 -10.42
C LEU A 22 4.70 9.26 -9.38
N VAL A 23 5.02 8.00 -9.67
CA VAL A 23 4.96 6.90 -8.70
C VAL A 23 6.31 6.22 -8.65
N ALA A 24 6.85 6.08 -7.45
CA ALA A 24 8.04 5.27 -7.20
C ALA A 24 7.62 3.88 -6.70
N ALA A 25 8.28 2.85 -7.19
CA ALA A 25 8.03 1.46 -6.83
C ALA A 25 9.34 0.77 -6.44
N LEU A 26 9.43 0.30 -5.20
CA LEU A 26 10.56 -0.50 -4.69
C LEU A 26 10.39 -1.94 -5.13
N ARG A 27 11.42 -2.49 -5.77
CA ARG A 27 11.47 -3.85 -6.27
C ARG A 27 12.04 -4.84 -5.26
N ASP A 28 11.75 -6.11 -5.50
CA ASP A 28 12.31 -7.25 -4.77
C ASP A 28 13.84 -7.36 -4.86
N ASP A 29 14.46 -6.79 -5.89
CA ASP A 29 15.92 -6.69 -6.06
C ASP A 29 16.52 -5.40 -5.50
N SER A 30 15.81 -4.70 -4.60
CA SER A 30 16.26 -3.45 -3.96
C SER A 30 16.60 -2.35 -4.98
N LYS A 31 15.77 -2.23 -6.01
CA LYS A 31 15.83 -1.11 -6.95
C LYS A 31 14.53 -0.34 -6.93
N ILE A 32 14.60 0.95 -7.21
CA ILE A 32 13.41 1.81 -7.25
C ILE A 32 13.17 2.27 -8.67
N ASP A 33 12.06 1.85 -9.25
CA ASP A 33 11.59 2.35 -10.54
C ASP A 33 10.66 3.55 -10.32
N VAL A 34 10.79 4.58 -11.16
CA VAL A 34 9.91 5.75 -11.18
C VAL A 34 9.14 5.77 -12.49
N PHE A 35 7.82 5.86 -12.37
CA PHE A 35 6.90 5.89 -13.50
C PHE A 35 6.10 7.19 -13.50
N ASP A 36 5.69 7.60 -14.69
CA ASP A 36 4.79 8.71 -14.89
C ASP A 36 3.34 8.27 -14.71
N ALA A 37 2.73 8.73 -13.62
CA ALA A 37 1.37 8.38 -13.24
C ALA A 37 0.30 9.05 -14.12
N GLU A 38 0.67 10.00 -14.99
CA GLU A 38 -0.25 10.68 -15.91
C GLU A 38 -0.14 10.14 -17.33
N ASN A 39 1.04 9.63 -17.71
CA ASN A 39 1.34 9.10 -19.04
C ASN A 39 1.44 7.57 -19.02
N ASP A 40 0.35 6.91 -18.66
CA ASP A 40 0.20 5.44 -18.73
C ASP A 40 1.33 4.63 -18.08
N LEU A 41 1.87 5.11 -16.96
CA LEU A 41 3.00 4.48 -16.26
C LEU A 41 4.25 4.36 -17.13
N GLU A 42 4.52 5.36 -17.99
CA GLU A 42 5.78 5.43 -18.73
C GLU A 42 6.96 5.39 -17.74
N HIS A 43 7.86 4.44 -17.94
CA HIS A 43 9.07 4.31 -17.12
C HIS A 43 9.98 5.52 -17.36
N LYS A 44 10.32 6.24 -16.30
CA LYS A 44 11.19 7.42 -16.37
C LYS A 44 12.60 7.10 -15.89
N LYS A 45 12.74 6.27 -14.85
CA LYS A 45 14.03 6.11 -14.17
C LYS A 45 14.10 4.87 -13.29
N ILE A 46 15.32 4.40 -13.06
CA ILE A 46 15.64 3.34 -12.08
C ILE A 46 16.76 3.81 -11.14
N PHE A 47 16.67 3.46 -9.86
CA PHE A 47 17.67 3.72 -8.82
C PHE A 47 18.16 2.41 -8.21
N ASN A 48 19.46 2.34 -7.92
CA ASN A 48 20.04 1.26 -7.13
C ASN A 48 20.24 1.79 -5.71
N LEU A 49 19.33 1.43 -4.82
CA LEU A 49 19.39 1.79 -3.41
C LEU A 49 19.03 0.52 -2.65
N ASP A 50 19.99 -0.05 -1.91
CA ASP A 50 19.81 -1.29 -1.13
C ASP A 50 18.79 -1.07 0.01
N ASP A 51 17.51 -0.94 -0.35
CA ASP A 51 16.45 -0.37 0.47
C ASP A 51 15.39 -1.40 0.86
N TYR A 52 14.82 -1.19 2.05
CA TYR A 52 13.78 -2.05 2.63
C TYR A 52 12.38 -1.48 2.38
N PHE A 53 12.23 -0.16 2.35
CA PHE A 53 10.96 0.52 2.07
C PHE A 53 11.21 2.00 1.72
N ILE A 54 10.24 2.60 1.03
CA ILE A 54 10.31 3.97 0.52
C ILE A 54 9.13 4.82 0.96
N HIS A 55 9.35 6.10 1.20
CA HIS A 55 8.31 7.11 1.36
C HIS A 55 8.49 8.26 0.37
N GLY A 56 7.39 8.88 -0.02
CA GLY A 56 7.34 10.02 -0.93
C GLY A 56 7.04 11.32 -0.19
N CYS A 57 7.79 12.37 -0.51
CA CYS A 57 7.58 13.73 -0.02
C CYS A 57 7.85 14.70 -1.17
N ASP A 58 6.82 15.24 -1.82
CA ASP A 58 6.99 16.10 -3.00
C ASP A 58 7.92 15.45 -4.04
N SER A 59 9.07 16.07 -4.33
CA SER A 59 10.09 15.55 -5.24
C SER A 59 11.15 14.66 -4.56
N LYS A 60 10.90 14.16 -3.35
CA LYS A 60 11.86 13.39 -2.57
C LYS A 60 11.40 11.97 -2.31
N ILE A 61 12.32 11.05 -2.46
CA ILE A 61 12.21 9.68 -1.99
C ILE A 61 13.01 9.59 -0.68
N ILE A 62 12.35 9.10 0.35
CA ILE A 62 12.97 8.70 1.61
C ILE A 62 13.22 7.20 1.51
N ALA A 63 14.48 6.84 1.29
CA ALA A 63 14.98 5.49 1.10
C ALA A 63 15.51 4.96 2.44
N THR A 64 14.85 3.95 3.00
CA THR A 64 15.26 3.40 4.30
C THR A 64 16.02 2.09 4.13
N LYS A 65 17.22 2.03 4.71
CA LYS A 65 18.07 0.84 4.79
C LYS A 65 18.51 0.55 6.21
N GLU A 66 18.93 -0.68 6.48
CA GLU A 66 19.33 -1.11 7.83
C GLU A 66 20.39 -0.19 8.47
N SER A 67 21.30 0.38 7.66
CA SER A 67 22.39 1.24 8.13
C SER A 67 22.08 2.74 8.19
N ALA A 68 21.00 3.20 7.56
CA ALA A 68 20.77 4.63 7.34
C ALA A 68 19.38 4.93 6.72
N VAL A 69 19.01 6.21 6.71
CA VAL A 69 17.93 6.70 5.86
C VAL A 69 18.51 7.72 4.88
N ASP A 70 18.40 7.45 3.59
CA ASP A 70 18.83 8.34 2.51
C ASP A 70 17.67 9.19 2.02
N PHE A 71 17.94 10.48 1.81
CA PHE A 71 16.97 11.42 1.26
C PHE A 71 17.39 11.78 -0.16
N VAL A 72 16.63 11.32 -1.15
CA VAL A 72 16.98 11.41 -2.56
C VAL A 72 16.02 12.34 -3.28
N ASP A 73 16.53 13.37 -3.94
CA ASP A 73 15.73 14.26 -4.77
C ASP A 73 15.65 13.71 -6.20
N VAL A 74 14.44 13.38 -6.65
CA VAL A 74 14.18 12.79 -7.98
C VAL A 74 14.39 13.78 -9.12
N ASN A 75 14.31 15.09 -8.86
CA ASN A 75 14.56 16.15 -9.84
C ASN A 75 16.04 16.47 -9.99
N SER A 76 16.81 16.29 -8.92
CA SER A 76 18.26 16.40 -9.02
C SER A 76 18.81 15.24 -9.86
N LEU A 77 20.03 15.35 -10.38
CA LEU A 77 20.76 14.24 -11.02
C LEU A 77 21.13 13.13 -10.00
N LEU A 78 20.21 12.76 -9.10
CA LEU A 78 20.29 11.63 -8.18
C LEU A 78 21.38 11.78 -7.14
N LYS A 79 21.50 12.98 -6.58
CA LYS A 79 22.33 13.14 -5.39
C LYS A 79 21.45 12.86 -4.18
N THR A 80 21.89 11.91 -3.37
CA THR A 80 21.49 11.85 -1.97
C THR A 80 21.74 13.23 -1.38
N VAL A 81 20.66 13.92 -1.03
CA VAL A 81 20.67 15.28 -0.50
C VAL A 81 21.24 15.26 0.91
N SER A 82 20.85 14.25 1.67
CA SER A 82 21.32 14.02 3.03
C SER A 82 21.13 12.55 3.41
N THR A 83 21.85 12.10 4.45
CA THR A 83 21.74 10.76 4.99
C THR A 83 21.67 10.85 6.50
N TYR A 84 20.60 10.31 7.09
CA TYR A 84 20.53 10.05 8.51
C TYR A 84 21.26 8.73 8.83
N LYS A 85 22.09 8.74 9.87
CA LYS A 85 22.72 7.53 10.40
C LYS A 85 22.36 7.36 11.88
N PRO A 86 21.86 6.17 12.29
CA PRO A 86 21.63 5.89 13.69
C PRO A 86 22.95 5.89 14.48
N SER A 87 22.82 5.97 15.81
CA SER A 87 23.98 5.89 16.71
C SER A 87 24.70 4.54 16.56
N LYS A 88 25.99 4.49 16.93
CA LYS A 88 26.73 3.22 16.97
C LYS A 88 25.94 2.17 17.77
N SER A 89 25.88 0.94 17.26
CA SER A 89 25.11 -0.18 17.81
C SER A 89 23.59 -0.14 17.60
N PHE A 90 23.11 0.72 16.70
CA PHE A 90 21.71 0.73 16.28
C PHE A 90 21.59 0.61 14.77
N LYS A 91 20.53 -0.07 14.33
CA LYS A 91 20.15 -0.20 12.92
C LYS A 91 18.72 0.27 12.73
N VAL A 92 18.41 0.76 11.54
CA VAL A 92 17.05 1.18 11.20
C VAL A 92 16.20 -0.05 10.96
N PHE A 93 15.01 -0.07 11.57
CA PHE A 93 14.07 -1.17 11.51
C PHE A 93 12.79 -0.80 10.75
N ASP A 94 12.20 0.35 11.06
CA ASP A 94 10.98 0.86 10.44
C ASP A 94 11.06 2.39 10.39
N SER A 95 10.33 3.03 9.48
CA SER A 95 10.19 4.49 9.49
C SER A 95 8.79 4.91 9.05
N SER A 96 8.40 6.10 9.45
CA SER A 96 7.15 6.72 9.04
C SER A 96 7.35 8.20 8.83
N GLN A 97 6.81 8.69 7.72
CA GLN A 97 6.87 10.08 7.33
C GLN A 97 5.50 10.74 7.55
N PHE A 98 5.51 12.01 7.96
CA PHE A 98 4.32 12.86 7.87
C PHE A 98 4.30 13.53 6.50
N GLU A 99 3.21 13.34 5.75
CA GLU A 99 3.11 13.64 4.31
C GLU A 99 3.48 15.09 3.93
N SER A 100 3.28 16.05 4.83
CA SER A 100 3.50 17.48 4.58
C SER A 100 4.63 18.13 5.38
N GLN A 101 5.49 17.36 6.06
CA GLN A 101 6.53 17.94 6.94
C GLN A 101 7.92 17.41 6.62
N SER A 102 8.93 18.20 6.98
CA SER A 102 10.34 17.82 6.82
C SER A 102 10.84 16.79 7.84
N THR A 103 9.92 15.96 8.35
CA THR A 103 10.08 15.21 9.58
C THR A 103 9.82 13.73 9.34
N LEU A 104 10.64 12.90 9.98
CA LEU A 104 10.62 11.46 9.86
C LEU A 104 10.69 10.85 11.25
N LEU A 105 9.81 9.88 11.55
CA LEU A 105 9.98 8.99 12.69
C LEU A 105 10.77 7.78 12.24
N VAL A 106 11.83 7.46 12.99
CA VAL A 106 12.69 6.31 12.73
C VAL A 106 12.66 5.41 13.95
N VAL A 107 12.31 4.14 13.72
CA VAL A 107 12.50 3.08 14.72
C VAL A 107 13.85 2.45 14.47
N THR A 108 14.69 2.42 15.50
CA THR A 108 15.97 1.71 15.43
C THR A 108 16.03 0.59 16.46
N ASN A 109 16.56 -0.56 16.08
CA ASN A 109 16.83 -1.68 16.98
C ASN A 109 18.29 -1.65 17.45
N ASN A 110 18.53 -2.10 18.68
CA ASN A 110 19.87 -2.31 19.18
C ASN A 110 20.46 -3.56 18.50
N GLU A 111 21.64 -3.42 17.89
CA GLU A 111 22.34 -4.51 17.19
C GLU A 111 22.61 -5.73 18.08
N ASN A 112 22.79 -5.50 19.39
CA ASN A 112 23.07 -6.56 20.36
C ASN A 112 21.78 -7.13 20.98
N CYS A 113 20.62 -6.52 20.75
CA CYS A 113 19.35 -6.94 21.35
C CYS A 113 18.16 -6.40 20.55
N GLU A 114 17.63 -7.20 19.62
CA GLU A 114 16.54 -6.78 18.72
C GLU A 114 15.23 -6.38 19.43
N SER A 115 15.02 -6.85 20.67
CA SER A 115 13.87 -6.47 21.49
C SER A 115 14.01 -5.06 22.09
N LYS A 116 15.23 -4.50 22.12
CA LYS A 116 15.49 -3.13 22.54
C LYS A 116 15.45 -2.22 21.34
N LYS A 117 14.34 -1.50 21.21
CA LYS A 117 14.09 -0.52 20.14
C LYS A 117 13.96 0.87 20.72
N ARG A 118 14.18 1.89 19.91
CA ARG A 118 13.96 3.29 20.26
C ARG A 118 13.28 4.02 19.10
N VAL A 119 12.62 5.12 19.39
CA VAL A 119 11.99 5.99 18.39
C VAL A 119 12.69 7.33 18.38
N GLU A 120 13.17 7.71 17.21
CA GLU A 120 13.91 8.95 16.95
C GLU A 120 13.10 9.82 15.98
N PHE A 121 13.05 11.12 16.26
CA PHE A 121 12.45 12.13 15.39
C PHE A 121 13.54 12.85 14.62
N VAL A 122 13.56 12.70 13.30
CA VAL A 122 14.63 13.16 12.41
C VAL A 122 14.11 14.27 11.50
N ASP A 123 14.77 15.43 11.51
CA ASP A 123 14.58 16.45 10.45
C ASP A 123 15.49 16.13 9.26
N TRP A 124 14.90 15.75 8.13
CA TRP A 124 15.68 15.32 6.97
C TRP A 124 16.40 16.46 6.25
N ARG A 125 16.00 17.72 6.45
CA ARG A 125 16.70 18.88 5.87
C ARG A 125 18.10 19.00 6.45
N THR A 126 18.25 18.64 7.73
CA THR A 126 19.53 18.74 8.43
C THR A 126 20.23 17.40 8.61
N ALA A 127 19.47 16.29 8.59
CA ALA A 127 19.90 14.91 8.85
C ALA A 127 20.71 14.69 10.15
N ASN A 128 20.82 15.74 10.99
CA ASN A 128 21.72 15.81 12.14
C ASN A 128 20.97 16.02 13.46
N VAL A 129 19.72 16.46 13.42
CA VAL A 129 18.92 16.70 14.63
C VAL A 129 17.93 15.56 14.79
N SER A 130 18.38 14.47 15.43
CA SER A 130 17.47 13.45 15.94
C SER A 130 17.11 13.76 17.40
N ASN A 131 15.82 13.95 17.68
CA ASN A 131 15.32 13.98 19.05
C ASN A 131 14.91 12.56 19.44
N LEU A 132 15.51 12.02 20.50
CA LEU A 132 15.08 10.75 21.07
C LEU A 132 13.70 10.95 21.70
N LEU A 133 12.68 10.30 21.14
CA LEU A 133 11.30 10.39 21.64
C LEU A 133 11.00 9.28 22.64
N LEU A 134 11.38 8.04 22.31
CA LEU A 134 11.17 6.87 23.16
C LEU A 134 12.47 6.08 23.25
N ASP A 135 12.83 5.66 24.46
CA ASP A 135 14.04 4.88 24.71
C ASP A 135 13.81 3.36 24.65
N GLN A 136 14.89 2.62 24.83
CA GLN A 136 14.93 1.16 24.85
C GLN A 136 14.21 0.48 26.03
N ASN A 137 13.72 1.27 26.99
CA ASN A 137 12.93 0.77 28.12
C ASN A 137 11.42 0.84 27.82
N THR A 138 11.04 1.57 26.77
CA THR A 138 9.66 1.68 26.33
C THR A 138 9.28 0.44 25.50
N PRO A 139 8.09 -0.17 25.74
CA PRO A 139 7.62 -1.28 24.92
C PRO A 139 7.34 -0.83 23.47
N ILE A 140 8.29 -1.13 22.57
CA ILE A 140 8.22 -0.76 21.15
C ILE A 140 8.19 -2.04 20.30
N GLY A 141 7.18 -2.12 19.45
CA GLY A 141 6.91 -3.19 18.49
C GLY A 141 7.51 -2.88 17.13
N ASP A 142 6.76 -3.14 16.08
CA ASP A 142 7.31 -3.22 14.72
C ASP A 142 6.89 -2.06 13.82
N ARG A 143 5.93 -1.26 14.28
CA ARG A 143 5.36 -0.16 13.52
C ARG A 143 5.36 1.12 14.32
N VAL A 144 5.87 2.17 13.69
CA VAL A 144 5.63 3.57 14.06
C VAL A 144 4.82 4.23 12.96
N VAL A 145 3.81 5.01 13.30
CA VAL A 145 2.99 5.72 12.32
C VAL A 145 2.62 7.08 12.87
N PHE A 146 2.83 8.14 12.10
CA PHE A 146 2.24 9.44 12.42
C PHE A 146 0.71 9.36 12.41
N THR A 147 0.06 10.10 13.30
CA THR A 147 -1.39 10.31 13.19
C THR A 147 -1.70 11.51 12.31
N GLU A 148 -2.96 11.75 11.97
CA GLU A 148 -3.38 12.97 11.26
C GLU A 148 -3.15 14.27 12.07
N LYS A 149 -2.93 14.16 13.39
CA LYS A 149 -2.48 15.29 14.22
C LYS A 149 -0.95 15.35 14.18
N PRO A 150 -0.32 16.43 13.67
CA PRO A 150 1.12 16.49 13.40
C PRO A 150 2.03 16.23 14.61
N GLU A 151 1.55 16.54 15.81
CA GLU A 151 2.30 16.41 17.06
C GLU A 151 2.10 15.06 17.74
N GLN A 152 1.40 14.13 17.08
CA GLN A 152 1.05 12.83 17.63
C GLN A 152 1.48 11.68 16.71
N PHE A 153 1.97 10.62 17.34
CA PHE A 153 2.38 9.40 16.66
C PHE A 153 1.98 8.18 17.48
N ALA A 154 1.79 7.07 16.79
CA ALA A 154 1.46 5.80 17.38
C ALA A 154 2.58 4.78 17.20
N VAL A 155 2.77 3.97 18.22
CA VAL A 155 3.75 2.88 18.23
C VAL A 155 3.02 1.61 18.62
N THR A 156 3.21 0.56 17.83
CA THR A 156 2.72 -0.78 18.19
C THR A 156 3.60 -1.41 19.26
N THR A 157 3.09 -2.37 20.03
CA THR A 157 3.89 -3.25 20.89
C THR A 157 3.96 -4.65 20.30
N SER A 158 4.90 -5.48 20.78
CA SER A 158 4.98 -6.90 20.39
C SER A 158 3.70 -7.69 20.70
N GLY A 159 2.95 -7.27 21.72
CA GLY A 159 1.66 -7.86 22.11
C GLY A 159 0.46 -7.43 21.26
N GLY A 160 0.63 -6.44 20.36
CA GLY A 160 -0.45 -5.90 19.53
C GLY A 160 -1.11 -4.64 20.07
N ALA A 161 -0.74 -4.19 21.27
CA ALA A 161 -1.24 -2.91 21.78
C ALA A 161 -0.72 -1.76 20.89
N VAL A 162 -1.49 -0.68 20.81
CA VAL A 162 -1.09 0.55 20.14
C VAL A 162 -1.05 1.66 21.17
N ASN A 163 0.14 2.23 21.35
CA ASN A 163 0.41 3.34 22.24
C ASN A 163 0.48 4.63 21.43
N LEU A 164 -0.31 5.62 21.81
CA LEU A 164 -0.29 6.95 21.23
C LEU A 164 0.55 7.87 22.11
N TYR A 165 1.38 8.71 21.48
CA TYR A 165 2.26 9.65 22.16
C TYR A 165 2.12 11.05 21.56
N ASP A 166 2.29 12.08 22.39
CA ASP A 166 2.55 13.44 21.95
C ASP A 166 4.06 13.66 21.89
N ILE A 167 4.58 14.21 20.80
CA ILE A 167 6.03 14.41 20.57
C ILE A 167 6.66 15.22 21.70
N ARG A 168 5.92 16.17 22.30
CA ARG A 168 6.44 17.05 23.37
C ARG A 168 6.63 16.32 24.70
N THR A 169 5.84 15.27 24.95
CA THR A 169 5.84 14.53 26.23
C THR A 169 6.31 13.10 26.10
N ALA A 170 6.55 12.59 24.88
CA ALA A 170 6.92 11.20 24.60
C ALA A 170 8.12 10.71 25.43
N LYS A 171 9.11 11.58 25.67
CA LYS A 171 10.32 11.29 26.47
C LYS A 171 10.02 10.80 27.90
N ASN A 172 8.82 11.05 28.41
CA ASN A 172 8.38 10.57 29.72
C ASN A 172 8.01 9.08 29.71
N GLY A 173 7.99 8.43 28.53
CA GLY A 173 7.67 7.02 28.34
C GLY A 173 6.19 6.67 28.50
N GLN A 174 5.36 7.61 28.97
CA GLN A 174 3.93 7.39 29.21
C GLN A 174 3.10 7.73 27.95
N PRO A 175 2.32 6.78 27.41
CA PRO A 175 1.43 7.08 26.31
C PRO A 175 0.30 8.00 26.76
N ILE A 176 -0.14 8.90 25.87
CA ILE A 176 -1.34 9.70 26.09
C ILE A 176 -2.61 8.84 25.98
N TYR A 177 -2.53 7.74 25.23
CA TYR A 177 -3.62 6.78 25.09
C TYR A 177 -3.09 5.40 24.68
N GLN A 178 -3.78 4.33 25.10
CA GLN A 178 -3.45 2.95 24.70
C GLN A 178 -4.70 2.19 24.25
N VAL A 179 -4.60 1.52 23.10
CA VAL A 179 -5.59 0.55 22.61
C VAL A 179 -5.03 -0.86 22.70
N GLN A 180 -5.84 -1.80 23.20
CA GLN A 180 -5.48 -3.21 23.23
C GLN A 180 -5.97 -3.95 21.97
N ASN A 181 -5.05 -4.58 21.25
CA ASN A 181 -5.37 -5.57 20.21
C ASN A 181 -4.71 -6.90 20.55
N THR A 182 -5.11 -7.95 19.84
CA THR A 182 -4.58 -9.30 20.05
C THR A 182 -3.56 -9.63 18.98
N GLY A 183 -2.33 -9.88 19.40
CA GLY A 183 -1.25 -10.34 18.52
C GLY A 183 -0.64 -9.24 17.67
N LYS A 184 0.51 -9.56 17.07
CA LYS A 184 1.32 -8.63 16.28
C LYS A 184 0.54 -8.10 15.07
N LEU A 185 0.23 -6.80 15.08
CA LEU A 185 -0.49 -6.15 13.98
C LEU A 185 0.29 -6.25 12.67
N ARG A 186 -0.40 -6.56 11.57
CA ARG A 186 0.16 -6.54 10.22
C ARG A 186 0.31 -5.12 9.69
N ARG A 187 -0.68 -4.27 9.97
CA ARG A 187 -0.74 -2.88 9.50
C ARG A 187 -1.44 -2.00 10.53
N LEU A 188 -0.94 -0.78 10.65
CA LEU A 188 -1.53 0.32 11.41
C LEU A 188 -1.60 1.52 10.47
N THR A 189 -2.78 2.14 10.36
CA THR A 189 -3.00 3.32 9.52
C THR A 189 -3.98 4.27 10.19
N PHE A 190 -3.85 5.57 9.95
CA PHE A 190 -4.81 6.58 10.37
C PHE A 190 -5.51 7.14 9.13
N VAL A 191 -6.84 7.14 9.16
CA VAL A 191 -7.68 7.61 8.04
C VAL A 191 -8.97 8.22 8.61
N ASN A 192 -9.31 9.45 8.24
CA ASN A 192 -10.53 10.14 8.64
C ASN A 192 -10.80 10.11 10.15
N ASN A 193 -9.81 10.54 10.94
CA ASN A 193 -9.82 10.53 12.40
C ASN A 193 -10.06 9.14 13.02
N ARG A 194 -9.78 8.07 12.27
CA ARG A 194 -9.88 6.68 12.73
C ARG A 194 -8.53 6.01 12.73
N MET A 195 -8.29 5.21 13.75
CA MET A 195 -7.18 4.26 13.78
C MET A 195 -7.66 2.93 13.26
N CYS A 196 -7.05 2.48 12.17
CA CYS A 196 -7.39 1.21 11.53
C CYS A 196 -6.24 0.22 11.76
N CYS A 197 -6.55 -0.88 12.45
CA CYS A 197 -5.61 -1.93 12.80
C CYS A 197 -5.95 -3.20 12.01
N ILE A 198 -4.99 -3.72 11.24
CA ILE A 198 -5.10 -5.05 10.62
C ILE A 198 -4.34 -6.04 11.50
N THR A 199 -5.05 -6.99 12.08
CA THR A 199 -4.52 -8.02 12.98
C THR A 199 -3.96 -9.20 12.18
N PRO A 200 -3.29 -10.18 12.83
CA PRO A 200 -2.99 -11.45 12.18
C PRO A 200 -4.23 -12.07 11.52
N GLY A 201 -4.04 -12.70 10.36
CA GLY A 201 -5.14 -13.32 9.60
C GLY A 201 -6.01 -12.33 8.81
N ASP A 202 -5.55 -11.09 8.62
CA ASP A 202 -6.21 -10.04 7.82
C ASP A 202 -7.59 -9.59 8.32
N ALA A 203 -7.96 -9.99 9.54
CA ALA A 203 -9.00 -9.36 10.32
C ALA A 203 -8.62 -7.92 10.68
N PHE A 204 -9.62 -7.09 10.94
CA PHE A 204 -9.38 -5.69 11.29
C PHE A 204 -10.27 -5.17 12.39
N LYS A 205 -9.76 -4.15 13.09
CA LYS A 205 -10.45 -3.37 14.11
C LYS A 205 -10.27 -1.89 13.83
N ILE A 206 -11.34 -1.12 13.95
CA ILE A 206 -11.35 0.31 13.67
C ILE A 206 -11.84 1.05 14.91
N TYR A 207 -11.10 2.10 15.28
CA TYR A 207 -11.36 2.91 16.46
C TYR A 207 -11.55 4.36 16.04
N THR A 208 -12.62 5.00 16.51
CA THR A 208 -12.88 6.43 16.28
C THR A 208 -12.33 7.27 17.42
N LYS A 209 -11.83 8.47 17.10
CA LYS A 209 -11.50 9.50 18.07
C LYS A 209 -12.75 10.25 18.57
N ASN A 210 -12.74 10.69 19.83
CA ASN A 210 -13.70 11.67 20.36
C ASN A 210 -13.27 13.11 20.01
N GLU A 211 -14.04 14.11 20.46
CA GLU A 211 -13.74 15.55 20.28
C GLU A 211 -12.39 15.97 20.90
N CYS A 212 -11.90 15.22 21.89
CA CYS A 212 -10.59 15.42 22.53
C CYS A 212 -9.45 14.66 21.82
N PHE A 213 -9.71 14.04 20.67
CA PHE A 213 -8.79 13.19 19.91
C PHE A 213 -8.33 11.91 20.62
N GLU A 214 -9.08 11.46 21.64
CA GLU A 214 -8.86 10.21 22.35
C GLU A 214 -9.69 9.10 21.70
N PHE A 215 -9.12 7.90 21.54
CA PHE A 215 -9.90 6.77 21.07
C PHE A 215 -10.82 6.28 22.20
N GLN A 216 -12.10 6.04 21.92
CA GLN A 216 -13.05 5.67 23.00
C GLN A 216 -13.68 4.29 22.79
N LYS A 217 -13.94 3.90 21.54
CA LYS A 217 -14.70 2.69 21.24
C LYS A 217 -14.22 2.05 19.95
N GLU A 218 -14.18 0.72 19.95
CA GLU A 218 -14.13 -0.07 18.72
C GLU A 218 -15.42 0.20 17.93
N GLU A 219 -15.30 0.91 16.81
CA GLU A 219 -16.41 1.27 15.92
C GLU A 219 -16.81 0.06 15.07
N TYR A 220 -15.80 -0.64 14.53
CA TYR A 220 -15.99 -1.82 13.69
C TYR A 220 -14.94 -2.88 13.97
N ARG A 221 -15.38 -4.14 13.89
CA ARG A 221 -14.52 -5.32 13.84
C ARG A 221 -15.03 -6.25 12.76
N TYR A 222 -14.10 -6.80 11.98
CA TYR A 222 -14.43 -7.80 10.99
C TYR A 222 -13.34 -8.85 10.89
N GLU A 223 -13.78 -10.10 10.78
CA GLU A 223 -12.94 -11.27 10.51
C GLU A 223 -13.42 -11.92 9.23
N PHE A 224 -12.51 -12.11 8.27
CA PHE A 224 -12.87 -12.75 7.02
C PHE A 224 -13.18 -14.24 7.24
N PRO A 225 -14.31 -14.76 6.75
CA PRO A 225 -14.68 -16.14 6.95
C PRO A 225 -13.80 -17.12 6.16
N ASN A 226 -13.21 -16.68 5.04
CA ASN A 226 -12.29 -17.48 4.24
C ASN A 226 -10.85 -17.01 4.47
N ARG A 227 -9.93 -17.95 4.67
CA ARG A 227 -8.49 -17.69 4.84
C ARG A 227 -7.80 -17.12 3.60
N GLU A 228 -8.42 -17.28 2.43
CA GLU A 228 -7.92 -16.73 1.17
C GLU A 228 -8.37 -15.28 0.95
N ASP A 229 -9.29 -14.78 1.76
CA ASP A 229 -9.66 -13.38 1.75
C ASP A 229 -8.65 -12.57 2.55
N TRP A 230 -8.42 -11.33 2.13
CA TRP A 230 -7.35 -10.50 2.67
C TRP A 230 -7.76 -9.04 2.71
N CYS A 231 -7.19 -8.30 3.66
CA CYS A 231 -7.33 -6.85 3.77
C CYS A 231 -5.96 -6.21 3.61
N LEU A 232 -5.85 -5.27 2.68
CA LEU A 232 -4.62 -4.57 2.38
C LEU A 232 -4.56 -3.22 3.12
N GLY A 233 -5.68 -2.52 3.29
CA GLY A 233 -5.70 -1.23 3.97
C GLY A 233 -7.03 -0.50 3.87
N PHE A 234 -7.00 0.79 4.17
CA PHE A 234 -8.18 1.63 4.24
C PHE A 234 -7.97 2.93 3.48
N LEU A 235 -9.08 3.52 3.04
CA LEU A 235 -9.14 4.75 2.28
C LEU A 235 -10.17 5.71 2.86
N GLU A 236 -9.88 6.99 2.70
CA GLU A 236 -10.82 8.05 2.97
C GLU A 236 -12.10 7.89 2.15
N GLY A 237 -13.23 8.19 2.76
CA GLY A 237 -14.55 8.05 2.18
C GLY A 237 -15.22 9.37 1.85
N ASN A 238 -16.53 9.43 2.09
CA ASN A 238 -17.33 10.66 2.08
C ASN A 238 -18.33 10.63 3.25
N ASP A 239 -19.17 11.66 3.38
CA ASP A 239 -20.14 11.76 4.47
C ASP A 239 -21.10 10.56 4.59
N LYS A 240 -21.35 9.83 3.50
CA LYS A 240 -22.22 8.64 3.49
C LYS A 240 -21.49 7.37 3.89
N CYS A 241 -20.27 7.20 3.38
CA CYS A 241 -19.41 6.07 3.64
C CYS A 241 -18.04 6.62 4.04
N PRO A 242 -17.77 6.91 5.32
CA PRO A 242 -16.61 7.68 5.73
C PRO A 242 -15.29 6.93 5.61
N LEU A 243 -15.34 5.60 5.45
CA LEU A 243 -14.17 4.74 5.39
C LEU A 243 -14.42 3.56 4.45
N PHE A 244 -13.48 3.32 3.54
CA PHE A 244 -13.48 2.15 2.65
C PHE A 244 -12.33 1.21 3.00
N ALA A 245 -12.55 -0.10 2.94
CA ALA A 245 -11.48 -1.08 2.98
C ALA A 245 -11.06 -1.48 1.56
N ILE A 246 -9.75 -1.63 1.36
CA ILE A 246 -9.13 -2.28 0.22
C ILE A 246 -8.91 -3.73 0.61
N HIS A 247 -9.69 -4.63 0.04
CA HIS A 247 -9.66 -6.05 0.40
C HIS A 247 -9.84 -6.91 -0.85
N GLY A 248 -9.61 -8.21 -0.72
CA GLY A 248 -9.81 -9.12 -1.83
C GLY A 248 -10.13 -10.53 -1.38
N ASN A 249 -10.21 -11.40 -2.37
CA ASN A 249 -10.56 -12.79 -2.19
C ASN A 249 -9.65 -13.69 -3.05
N ARG A 250 -9.89 -15.00 -2.93
CA ARG A 250 -9.21 -16.06 -3.67
C ARG A 250 -9.16 -15.90 -5.20
N TYR A 251 -10.02 -15.07 -5.77
CA TYR A 251 -10.09 -14.85 -7.22
C TYR A 251 -9.21 -13.68 -7.68
N ASN A 252 -8.32 -13.17 -6.83
CA ASN A 252 -7.37 -12.10 -7.16
C ASN A 252 -8.07 -10.80 -7.62
N PHE A 253 -9.19 -10.49 -6.98
CA PHE A 253 -9.91 -9.25 -7.17
C PHE A 253 -9.63 -8.29 -6.01
N ILE A 254 -9.14 -7.09 -6.33
CA ILE A 254 -9.13 -5.97 -5.40
C ILE A 254 -10.53 -5.37 -5.37
N ASN A 255 -11.14 -5.33 -4.19
CA ASN A 255 -12.44 -4.77 -3.91
C ASN A 255 -12.29 -3.52 -3.04
N PHE A 256 -13.13 -2.53 -3.31
CA PHE A 256 -13.28 -1.34 -2.48
C PHE A 256 -14.69 -1.33 -1.89
N SER A 257 -14.79 -1.55 -0.58
CA SER A 257 -16.07 -1.66 0.11
C SER A 257 -16.13 -0.71 1.29
N ALA A 258 -17.27 -0.04 1.48
CA ALA A 258 -17.53 0.70 2.70
C ALA A 258 -17.45 -0.26 3.89
N VAL A 259 -16.71 0.12 4.94
CA VAL A 259 -16.39 -0.77 6.07
C VAL A 259 -17.63 -1.35 6.73
N ASP A 260 -18.65 -0.51 6.94
CA ASP A 260 -19.92 -0.85 7.58
C ASP A 260 -20.77 -1.81 6.74
N GLN A 261 -20.40 -2.05 5.48
CA GLN A 261 -21.07 -2.94 4.54
C GLN A 261 -20.36 -4.29 4.37
N ILE A 262 -19.14 -4.45 4.90
CA ILE A 262 -18.37 -5.69 4.75
C ILE A 262 -19.08 -6.83 5.51
N GLY A 263 -19.27 -7.96 4.85
CA GLY A 263 -19.96 -9.13 5.40
C GLY A 263 -21.48 -9.12 5.33
N LYS A 264 -22.11 -8.02 4.89
CA LYS A 264 -23.57 -7.98 4.67
C LYS A 264 -23.94 -8.66 3.34
N THR A 265 -25.02 -9.42 3.36
CA THR A 265 -25.47 -10.27 2.25
C THR A 265 -25.83 -9.44 1.02
N LYS A 266 -24.96 -9.51 -0.01
CA LYS A 266 -24.99 -8.76 -1.28
C LYS A 266 -24.55 -7.30 -1.18
N VAL A 267 -23.25 -7.08 -1.05
CA VAL A 267 -22.67 -5.77 -1.36
C VAL A 267 -21.77 -5.92 -2.58
N PRO A 268 -22.12 -5.32 -3.73
CA PRO A 268 -21.21 -5.27 -4.86
C PRO A 268 -19.98 -4.49 -4.40
N ALA A 269 -18.79 -5.09 -4.53
CA ALA A 269 -17.56 -4.33 -4.46
C ALA A 269 -17.72 -3.09 -5.35
N THR A 270 -17.55 -1.91 -4.77
CA THR A 270 -17.84 -0.65 -5.46
C THR A 270 -16.86 -0.40 -6.61
N LEU A 271 -15.77 -1.16 -6.66
CA LEU A 271 -14.79 -1.13 -7.73
C LEU A 271 -14.03 -2.46 -7.68
N ARG A 272 -13.71 -3.05 -8.85
CA ARG A 272 -13.05 -4.35 -8.95
C ARG A 272 -11.93 -4.34 -9.98
N TYR A 273 -10.73 -4.72 -9.56
CA TYR A 273 -9.58 -4.91 -10.45
C TYR A 273 -8.97 -6.30 -10.28
N LYS A 274 -8.46 -6.88 -11.36
CA LYS A 274 -7.73 -8.15 -11.30
C LYS A 274 -6.25 -7.83 -11.03
N ALA A 275 -5.75 -8.22 -9.87
CA ALA A 275 -4.34 -8.14 -9.52
C ALA A 275 -3.98 -9.36 -8.68
N LEU A 276 -2.87 -10.03 -9.01
CA LEU A 276 -2.35 -11.15 -8.23
C LEU A 276 -1.99 -10.62 -6.84
N ARG A 277 -2.77 -11.03 -5.83
CA ARG A 277 -2.62 -10.74 -4.39
C ARG A 277 -1.66 -9.58 -4.05
N PRO A 278 -2.11 -8.32 -4.11
CA PRO A 278 -1.25 -7.18 -3.79
C PRO A 278 -0.74 -7.25 -2.34
N ASN A 279 0.52 -6.85 -2.13
CA ASN A 279 1.18 -6.79 -0.83
C ASN A 279 1.35 -5.33 -0.34
N CYS A 280 1.41 -4.36 -1.26
CA CYS A 280 1.59 -2.95 -0.95
C CYS A 280 0.61 -2.07 -1.73
N PHE A 281 0.33 -0.89 -1.17
CA PHE A 281 -0.36 0.19 -1.88
C PHE A 281 0.10 1.54 -1.36
N SER A 282 -0.11 2.57 -2.18
CA SER A 282 -0.02 3.96 -1.78
C SER A 282 -1.21 4.74 -2.33
N THR A 283 -1.53 5.82 -1.63
CA THR A 283 -2.59 6.76 -1.99
C THR A 283 -1.98 8.09 -2.37
N SER A 284 -2.68 8.79 -3.24
CA SER A 284 -2.33 10.11 -3.74
C SER A 284 -3.36 11.12 -3.23
N SER A 285 -2.95 12.38 -3.07
CA SER A 285 -3.85 13.49 -2.69
C SER A 285 -5.00 13.72 -3.68
N ASN A 286 -4.76 13.42 -4.96
CA ASN A 286 -5.72 13.44 -6.06
C ASN A 286 -6.55 12.16 -6.17
N ASN A 287 -6.62 11.38 -5.09
CA ASN A 287 -7.34 10.11 -4.98
C ASN A 287 -6.88 9.04 -5.99
N LYS A 288 -5.62 9.06 -6.42
CA LYS A 288 -5.05 7.92 -7.15
C LYS A 288 -4.61 6.85 -6.15
N ILE A 289 -4.66 5.60 -6.58
CA ILE A 289 -4.17 4.46 -5.80
C ILE A 289 -3.21 3.68 -6.66
N ALA A 290 -1.99 3.49 -6.19
CA ALA A 290 -1.03 2.57 -6.76
C ALA A 290 -1.00 1.28 -5.93
N VAL A 291 -1.05 0.13 -6.59
CA VAL A 291 -0.94 -1.19 -5.94
C VAL A 291 0.23 -1.96 -6.54
N GLY A 292 0.93 -2.71 -5.70
CA GLY A 292 1.98 -3.65 -6.09
C GLY A 292 1.73 -5.03 -5.48
N SER A 293 2.29 -6.05 -6.12
CA SER A 293 2.37 -7.44 -5.64
C SER A 293 3.83 -7.84 -5.45
N SER A 294 4.11 -8.95 -4.77
CA SER A 294 5.44 -9.56 -4.72
C SER A 294 5.60 -10.74 -5.69
N ASP A 295 4.50 -11.23 -6.26
CA ASP A 295 4.52 -12.42 -7.11
C ASP A 295 5.06 -12.06 -8.51
N CYS A 296 5.92 -12.92 -9.09
CA CYS A 296 6.78 -12.68 -10.25
C CYS A 296 6.10 -12.37 -11.61
N GLU A 297 4.90 -11.81 -11.61
CA GLU A 297 4.16 -11.33 -12.79
C GLU A 297 3.43 -10.06 -12.37
N LEU A 298 4.10 -8.90 -12.38
CA LEU A 298 3.56 -7.76 -11.66
C LEU A 298 2.85 -6.71 -12.44
N HIS A 299 1.75 -6.25 -11.86
CA HIS A 299 0.91 -5.17 -12.35
C HIS A 299 1.01 -4.00 -11.38
N LEU A 300 1.88 -3.02 -11.64
CA LEU A 300 1.71 -1.71 -11.03
C LEU A 300 0.43 -1.14 -11.63
N GLN A 301 -0.59 -0.94 -10.81
CA GLN A 301 -1.87 -0.46 -11.29
C GLN A 301 -2.23 0.85 -10.60
N ILE A 302 -2.44 1.89 -11.39
CA ILE A 302 -3.00 3.16 -10.91
C ILE A 302 -4.48 3.21 -11.21
N CYS A 303 -5.28 3.49 -10.18
CA CYS A 303 -6.71 3.66 -10.29
C CYS A 303 -7.12 5.02 -9.72
N ASN A 304 -8.03 5.71 -10.39
CA ASN A 304 -8.69 6.86 -9.79
C ASN A 304 -9.79 6.35 -8.86
N PHE A 305 -9.58 6.51 -7.56
CA PHE A 305 -10.62 6.37 -6.57
C PHE A 305 -11.30 7.73 -6.41
N ARG A 306 -12.62 7.80 -6.32
CA ARG A 306 -13.31 9.04 -5.95
C ARG A 306 -14.59 8.64 -5.24
N SER A 307 -14.65 8.86 -3.93
CA SER A 307 -15.72 8.35 -3.07
C SER A 307 -17.12 8.81 -3.53
N ASP A 308 -17.21 10.01 -4.10
CA ASP A 308 -18.44 10.62 -4.66
C ASP A 308 -18.93 9.98 -5.97
N ASN A 309 -18.04 9.39 -6.76
CA ASN A 309 -18.32 8.84 -8.09
C ASN A 309 -18.06 7.34 -8.22
N LEU A 310 -17.73 6.65 -7.12
CA LEU A 310 -17.48 5.21 -7.09
C LEU A 310 -18.58 4.39 -7.77
N HIS A 311 -19.86 4.72 -7.55
CA HIS A 311 -20.98 4.05 -8.22
C HIS A 311 -20.99 4.29 -9.74
N LYS A 312 -20.62 5.48 -10.20
CA LYS A 312 -20.54 5.81 -11.64
C LYS A 312 -19.31 5.22 -12.30
N GLU A 313 -18.15 5.20 -11.63
CA GLU A 313 -16.94 4.52 -12.13
C GLU A 313 -17.14 3.00 -12.15
N TYR A 314 -17.82 2.43 -11.16
CA TYR A 314 -18.29 1.04 -11.18
C TYR A 314 -19.18 0.78 -12.39
N GLU A 315 -20.22 1.59 -12.59
CA GLU A 315 -21.13 1.45 -13.73
C GLU A 315 -20.38 1.60 -15.06
N LYS A 316 -19.42 2.53 -15.19
CA LYS A 316 -18.56 2.67 -16.39
C LYS A 316 -17.66 1.45 -16.61
N ILE A 317 -17.02 0.92 -15.58
CA ILE A 317 -16.14 -0.26 -15.68
C ILE A 317 -16.97 -1.51 -15.92
N ARG A 318 -18.11 -1.64 -15.25
CA ARG A 318 -19.11 -2.67 -15.50
C ARG A 318 -19.51 -2.56 -16.96
N ASP A 319 -20.04 -1.43 -17.43
CA ASP A 319 -20.46 -1.20 -18.82
C ASP A 319 -19.36 -1.42 -19.85
N LYS A 320 -18.10 -1.04 -19.59
CA LYS A 320 -16.98 -1.41 -20.47
C LYS A 320 -16.78 -2.92 -20.50
N ASN A 321 -16.84 -3.58 -19.35
CA ASN A 321 -16.74 -5.04 -19.24
C ASN A 321 -17.99 -5.78 -19.75
N THR A 322 -19.20 -5.19 -19.68
CA THR A 322 -20.46 -5.76 -20.20
C THR A 322 -20.56 -5.55 -21.70
N LYS A 323 -20.18 -4.37 -22.22
CA LYS A 323 -20.08 -4.11 -23.67
C LYS A 323 -18.97 -4.96 -24.31
N GLY A 324 -17.93 -5.31 -23.57
CA GLY A 324 -16.89 -6.28 -23.97
C GLY A 324 -17.23 -7.76 -23.70
N ARG A 325 -18.32 -8.07 -22.99
CA ARG A 325 -18.75 -9.45 -22.67
C ARG A 325 -19.65 -10.08 -23.74
N GLY A 326 -19.82 -9.44 -24.88
CA GLY A 326 -20.63 -9.97 -25.99
C GLY A 326 -20.12 -9.64 -27.39
N THR A 327 -19.01 -8.90 -27.53
CA THR A 327 -18.43 -8.57 -28.83
C THR A 327 -17.10 -9.30 -29.00
N PHE A 328 -17.10 -10.31 -29.86
CA PHE A 328 -15.88 -10.94 -30.34
C PHE A 328 -15.05 -9.90 -31.10
N ARG A 329 -13.73 -9.84 -30.88
CA ARG A 329 -12.87 -8.83 -31.54
C ARG A 329 -12.72 -9.16 -33.03
N TYR A 330 -12.48 -10.43 -33.33
CA TYR A 330 -12.50 -11.03 -34.67
C TYR A 330 -12.52 -12.57 -34.55
N VAL A 331 -12.86 -13.24 -35.65
CA VAL A 331 -12.75 -14.70 -35.79
C VAL A 331 -11.53 -14.98 -36.66
N GLN A 332 -10.63 -15.83 -36.19
CA GLN A 332 -9.46 -16.26 -36.95
C GLN A 332 -9.59 -17.72 -37.34
N LEU A 333 -9.22 -18.05 -38.58
CA LEU A 333 -9.08 -19.42 -39.03
C LEU A 333 -7.74 -19.97 -38.51
N VAL A 334 -7.78 -21.06 -37.75
CA VAL A 334 -6.59 -21.73 -37.23
C VAL A 334 -6.56 -23.18 -37.71
N GLU A 335 -5.38 -23.74 -37.93
CA GLU A 335 -5.20 -25.11 -38.38
C GLU A 335 -4.46 -25.92 -37.33
N SER A 336 -4.99 -27.10 -36.99
CA SER A 336 -4.33 -28.00 -36.07
C SER A 336 -3.06 -28.56 -36.67
N VAL A 337 -1.93 -28.32 -36.01
CA VAL A 337 -0.63 -28.89 -36.38
C VAL A 337 -0.65 -30.43 -36.33
N ARG A 338 -1.50 -31.02 -35.47
CA ARG A 338 -1.59 -32.47 -35.31
C ARG A 338 -2.44 -33.15 -36.38
N THR A 339 -3.52 -32.50 -36.81
CA THR A 339 -4.55 -33.16 -37.65
C THR A 339 -4.81 -32.48 -38.98
N GLY A 340 -4.24 -31.29 -39.23
CA GLY A 340 -4.51 -30.48 -40.43
C GLY A 340 -5.93 -29.92 -40.51
N LYS A 341 -6.76 -30.10 -39.47
CA LYS A 341 -8.14 -29.62 -39.46
C LYS A 341 -8.18 -28.12 -39.16
N LYS A 342 -9.02 -27.41 -39.92
CA LYS A 342 -9.23 -25.97 -39.76
C LYS A 342 -10.41 -25.69 -38.82
N PHE A 343 -10.23 -24.72 -37.92
CA PHE A 343 -11.20 -24.30 -36.92
C PHE A 343 -11.38 -22.78 -36.96
N ALA A 344 -12.59 -22.33 -36.66
CA ALA A 344 -12.87 -20.92 -36.42
C ALA A 344 -12.66 -20.60 -34.94
N MET A 345 -11.62 -19.83 -34.62
CA MET A 345 -11.30 -19.42 -33.26
C MET A 345 -11.86 -18.02 -32.98
N LYS A 346 -12.71 -17.91 -31.97
CA LYS A 346 -13.26 -16.62 -31.51
C LYS A 346 -12.30 -15.98 -30.51
N VAL A 347 -11.74 -14.82 -30.85
CA VAL A 347 -10.78 -14.11 -29.98
C VAL A 347 -11.51 -13.01 -29.19
N LEU A 348 -11.44 -13.08 -27.86
CA LEU A 348 -12.06 -12.09 -26.97
C LEU A 348 -11.15 -10.87 -26.77
N PRO A 349 -11.70 -9.67 -26.49
CA PRO A 349 -10.95 -8.41 -26.51
C PRO A 349 -9.78 -8.32 -25.52
N ASN A 350 -9.74 -9.16 -24.48
CA ASN A 350 -8.75 -9.11 -23.40
C ASN A 350 -7.81 -10.34 -23.36
N THR A 351 -7.83 -11.22 -24.37
CA THR A 351 -7.02 -12.46 -24.39
C THR A 351 -5.76 -12.39 -25.25
N LEU A 352 -5.48 -11.25 -25.90
CA LEU A 352 -4.38 -11.13 -26.87
C LEU A 352 -2.97 -11.20 -26.25
N ALA A 353 -2.81 -10.86 -24.97
CA ALA A 353 -1.51 -10.98 -24.29
C ALA A 353 -1.21 -12.43 -23.88
N ASP A 354 -2.22 -13.22 -23.49
CA ASP A 354 -2.05 -14.60 -22.99
C ASP A 354 -2.00 -15.68 -24.08
N LEU A 355 -2.40 -15.36 -25.31
CA LEU A 355 -2.51 -16.33 -26.41
C LEU A 355 -1.25 -16.42 -27.29
N ALA A 356 -0.40 -15.39 -27.32
CA ALA A 356 0.77 -15.37 -28.19
C ALA A 356 1.80 -16.48 -27.82
N ASP A 357 1.83 -16.89 -26.55
CA ASP A 357 2.81 -17.85 -26.02
C ASP A 357 2.21 -19.20 -25.60
N ARG A 358 0.90 -19.42 -25.77
CA ARG A 358 0.22 -20.67 -25.37
C ARG A 358 -0.10 -21.58 -26.55
N HIS A 359 0.31 -22.84 -26.43
CA HIS A 359 -0.18 -23.91 -27.30
C HIS A 359 -1.60 -24.29 -26.87
N VAL A 360 -2.60 -23.88 -27.65
CA VAL A 360 -4.02 -24.20 -27.39
C VAL A 360 -4.33 -25.61 -27.87
N VAL A 361 -4.95 -26.44 -27.03
CA VAL A 361 -5.27 -27.83 -27.40
C VAL A 361 -6.61 -27.87 -28.15
N GLU A 362 -6.79 -28.77 -29.12
CA GLU A 362 -8.03 -28.87 -29.93
C GLU A 362 -9.32 -28.96 -29.08
N ARG A 363 -9.25 -29.51 -27.86
CA ARG A 363 -10.39 -29.60 -26.93
C ARG A 363 -10.80 -28.27 -26.28
N GLU A 364 -9.93 -27.28 -26.32
CA GLU A 364 -10.16 -25.95 -25.73
C GLU A 364 -10.81 -24.97 -26.73
N ILE A 365 -10.93 -25.38 -28.00
CA ILE A 365 -11.64 -24.64 -29.03
C ILE A 365 -13.16 -24.90 -28.87
N LEU A 366 -13.84 -24.05 -28.10
CA LEU A 366 -15.31 -24.03 -28.06
C LEU A 366 -15.86 -23.45 -29.37
N ILE A 367 -16.69 -24.23 -30.08
CA ILE A 367 -17.38 -23.83 -31.33
C ILE A 367 -18.44 -22.76 -31.04
#